data_AF-A0A9Q0STC3-F1
#
_entry.id   AF-A0A9Q0STC3-F1
#
_cell.length_a   1.000
_cell.length_b   1.000
_cell.length_c   1.000
_cell.angle_alpha   90.00
_cell.angle_beta   90.00
_cell.angle_gamma   90.00
#
_symmetry.space_group_name_H-M   'P 1'
#
loop_
_entity.id
_entity.type
_entity.pdbx_description
1 polymer ?
#
loop_
_entity_poly.entity_id
_entity_poly.type
_entity_poly.pdbx_seq_one_letter_code
_entity_poly.pdbx_strand_id
1 'polypeptide(L)'
;MLQGCLWCPRLKRLVLPAWNRVETVIIKAIDLWKDLESLTMPSIVNPPHLVQAIATNCRNFSELKIMGPFDIYFASSLVNYLPTLKVLSLRCSMLYKDTLIFILDNLCGLEVLNISHCLLIEVPPPPAPGRIVRQLDKTILEKASHLLYFITCMSDACIMCQRTRNDEGLMRWYKYNEGLWKEDEEQNKTMLKEVTKGFLSILC
;
A
#
# COMPACT_ATOMS: atom_id res chain seq x y z
N MET A 1 -16.59 14.05 -7.47
CA MET A 1 -15.48 13.26 -8.07
C MET A 1 -15.87 11.79 -8.31
N LEU A 2 -16.55 11.10 -7.38
CA LEU A 2 -16.93 9.68 -7.56
C LEU A 2 -18.04 9.41 -8.58
N GLN A 3 -18.98 10.33 -8.78
CA GLN A 3 -20.08 10.14 -9.75
C GLN A 3 -19.59 9.93 -11.20
N GLY A 4 -18.46 10.53 -11.59
CA GLY A 4 -17.90 10.32 -12.93
C GLY A 4 -17.27 8.93 -13.13
N CYS A 5 -16.71 8.33 -12.07
CA CYS A 5 -16.07 7.01 -12.16
C CYS A 5 -17.09 5.86 -12.19
N LEU A 6 -18.28 6.05 -11.60
CA LEU A 6 -19.35 5.05 -11.63
C LEU A 6 -19.87 4.75 -13.04
N TRP A 7 -19.62 5.64 -14.02
CA TRP A 7 -20.01 5.48 -15.42
C TRP A 7 -18.88 4.93 -16.32
N CYS A 8 -17.76 4.51 -15.72
CA CYS A 8 -16.63 3.93 -16.44
C CYS A 8 -16.46 2.45 -16.07
N PRO A 9 -17.24 1.51 -16.65
CA PRO A 9 -17.17 0.09 -16.29
C PRO A 9 -15.82 -0.57 -16.66
N ARG A 10 -15.06 0.02 -17.60
CA ARG A 10 -13.73 -0.41 -18.01
C ARG A 10 -12.59 0.32 -17.28
N LEU A 11 -12.88 0.85 -16.10
CA LEU A 11 -11.88 1.55 -15.29
C LEU A 11 -10.80 0.55 -14.85
N LYS A 12 -9.55 0.78 -15.30
CA LYS A 12 -8.40 -0.07 -14.93
C LYS A 12 -7.66 0.42 -13.69
N ARG A 13 -7.63 1.73 -13.46
CA ARG A 13 -6.85 2.33 -12.38
C ARG A 13 -7.68 3.39 -11.69
N LEU A 14 -7.74 3.32 -10.37
CA LEU A 14 -8.41 4.31 -9.54
C LEU A 14 -7.42 4.89 -8.52
N VAL A 15 -7.33 6.21 -8.49
CA VAL A 15 -6.65 6.93 -7.43
C VAL A 15 -7.67 7.77 -6.69
N LEU A 16 -7.78 7.53 -5.39
CA LEU A 16 -8.66 8.29 -4.51
C LEU A 16 -7.82 9.28 -3.70
N PRO A 17 -8.14 10.58 -3.75
CA PRO A 17 -7.46 11.56 -2.93
C PRO A 17 -7.70 11.26 -1.45
N ALA A 18 -6.71 11.58 -0.61
CA ALA A 18 -6.65 11.18 0.79
C ALA A 18 -7.73 11.79 1.72
N TRP A 19 -8.72 12.48 1.17
CA TRP A 19 -9.53 13.48 1.88
C TRP A 19 -10.97 13.05 2.18
N ASN A 20 -11.42 11.89 1.69
CA ASN A 20 -12.84 11.54 1.76
C ASN A 20 -13.08 10.19 2.47
N ARG A 21 -13.99 10.17 3.45
CA ARG A 21 -14.58 8.93 4.02
C ARG A 21 -15.53 8.30 3.00
N VAL A 22 -14.96 7.77 1.91
CA VAL A 22 -15.74 7.23 0.78
C VAL A 22 -15.75 5.71 0.73
N GLU A 23 -15.21 5.05 1.74
CA GLU A 23 -15.07 3.59 1.82
C GLU A 23 -16.34 2.83 1.43
N THR A 24 -17.50 3.19 2.00
CA THR A 24 -18.77 2.53 1.70
C THR A 24 -19.23 2.73 0.25
N VAL A 25 -18.93 3.89 -0.34
CA VAL A 25 -19.24 4.17 -1.75
C VAL A 25 -18.29 3.41 -2.67
N ILE A 26 -17.01 3.32 -2.30
CA ILE A 26 -15.99 2.60 -3.07
C ILE A 26 -16.27 1.10 -3.10
N ILE A 27 -16.61 0.51 -1.95
CA ILE A 27 -16.92 -0.91 -1.91
C ILE A 27 -18.12 -1.23 -2.82
N LYS A 28 -19.17 -0.41 -2.78
CA LYS A 28 -20.31 -0.56 -3.71
C LYS A 28 -19.94 -0.33 -5.17
N ALA A 29 -18.96 0.52 -5.45
CA ALA A 29 -18.53 0.83 -6.80
C ALA A 29 -17.61 -0.26 -7.40
N ILE A 30 -16.87 -0.99 -6.57
CA ILE A 30 -15.99 -2.10 -6.99
C ILE A 30 -16.77 -3.17 -7.77
N ASP A 31 -18.03 -3.42 -7.41
CA ASP A 31 -18.92 -4.34 -8.15
C ASP A 31 -19.09 -3.95 -9.63
N LEU A 32 -18.88 -2.68 -9.97
CA LEU A 32 -19.04 -2.14 -11.32
C LEU A 32 -17.72 -2.09 -12.12
N TRP A 33 -16.56 -2.21 -11.47
CA TRP A 33 -15.23 -2.04 -12.08
C TRP A 33 -14.51 -3.37 -12.27
N LYS A 34 -15.05 -4.22 -13.14
CA LYS A 34 -14.53 -5.59 -13.38
C LYS A 34 -13.12 -5.65 -13.94
N ASP A 35 -12.73 -4.59 -14.66
CA ASP A 35 -11.42 -4.44 -15.30
C ASP A 35 -10.40 -3.73 -14.39
N LEU A 36 -10.72 -3.46 -13.12
CA LEU A 36 -9.82 -2.77 -12.20
C LEU A 36 -8.57 -3.61 -11.94
N GLU A 37 -7.42 -3.02 -12.22
CA GLU A 37 -6.08 -3.61 -12.07
C GLU A 37 -5.35 -2.98 -10.88
N SER A 38 -5.60 -1.68 -10.60
CA SER A 38 -4.85 -0.89 -9.60
C SER A 38 -5.74 0.04 -8.78
N LEU A 39 -5.51 0.07 -7.47
CA LEU A 39 -6.19 0.98 -6.54
C LEU A 39 -5.20 1.70 -5.64
N THR A 40 -5.29 3.03 -5.60
CA THR A 40 -4.66 3.87 -4.58
C THR A 40 -5.74 4.52 -3.74
N MET A 41 -5.68 4.35 -2.41
CA MET A 41 -6.65 4.97 -1.52
C MET A 41 -6.08 5.31 -0.14
N PRO A 42 -6.68 6.27 0.58
CA PRO A 42 -6.35 6.52 1.98
C PRO A 42 -6.75 5.36 2.90
N SER A 43 -6.41 5.51 4.19
CA SER A 43 -6.77 4.60 5.28
C SER A 43 -8.22 4.10 5.20
N ILE A 44 -8.38 2.81 5.47
CA ILE A 44 -9.64 2.07 5.41
C ILE A 44 -10.08 1.73 6.83
N VAL A 45 -11.38 1.82 7.14
CA VAL A 45 -11.92 1.44 8.45
C VAL A 45 -12.15 -0.07 8.54
N ASN A 46 -12.57 -0.72 7.44
CA ASN A 46 -12.80 -2.16 7.35
C ASN A 46 -12.04 -2.81 6.17
N PRO A 47 -10.74 -3.05 6.31
CA PRO A 47 -9.92 -3.67 5.27
C PRO A 47 -10.44 -5.00 4.72
N PRO A 48 -10.87 -5.98 5.57
CA PRO A 48 -11.34 -7.26 5.05
C PRO A 48 -12.47 -7.15 4.02
N HIS A 49 -13.45 -6.28 4.28
CA HIS A 49 -14.62 -6.13 3.41
C HIS A 49 -14.25 -5.51 2.05
N LEU A 50 -13.33 -4.54 2.03
CA LEU A 50 -12.80 -3.99 0.78
C LEU A 50 -12.04 -5.05 -0.01
N VAL A 51 -11.10 -5.73 0.63
CA VAL A 51 -10.22 -6.71 -0.04
C VAL A 51 -11.05 -7.85 -0.63
N GLN A 52 -12.07 -8.33 0.10
CA GLN A 52 -12.99 -9.34 -0.40
C GLN A 52 -13.81 -8.85 -1.60
N ALA A 53 -14.29 -7.60 -1.58
CA ALA A 53 -15.01 -7.02 -2.71
C ALA A 53 -14.13 -6.94 -3.97
N ILE A 54 -12.87 -6.53 -3.82
CA ILE A 54 -11.90 -6.49 -4.93
C ILE A 54 -11.68 -7.90 -5.47
N ALA A 55 -11.38 -8.87 -4.61
CA ALA A 55 -11.13 -10.25 -5.00
C ALA A 55 -12.32 -10.88 -5.75
N THR A 56 -13.54 -10.52 -5.35
CA THR A 56 -14.77 -11.06 -5.96
C THR A 56 -15.04 -10.46 -7.34
N ASN A 57 -14.75 -9.18 -7.54
CA ASN A 57 -15.22 -8.44 -8.71
C ASN A 57 -14.13 -8.09 -9.74
N CYS A 58 -12.88 -7.96 -9.31
CA CYS A 58 -11.78 -7.41 -10.12
C CYS A 58 -10.74 -8.51 -10.44
N ARG A 59 -10.99 -9.29 -11.49
CA ARG A 59 -10.18 -10.50 -11.80
C ARG A 59 -8.72 -10.20 -12.18
N ASN A 60 -8.45 -8.99 -12.67
CA ASN A 60 -7.11 -8.56 -13.11
C ASN A 60 -6.41 -7.70 -12.05
N PHE A 61 -6.95 -7.62 -10.83
CA PHE A 61 -6.40 -6.79 -9.79
C PHE A 61 -5.02 -7.29 -9.35
N SER A 62 -4.04 -6.40 -9.36
CA SER A 62 -2.64 -6.74 -9.09
C SER A 62 -1.89 -5.70 -8.27
N GLU A 63 -2.45 -4.51 -8.06
CA GLU A 63 -1.73 -3.40 -7.44
C GLU A 63 -2.57 -2.65 -6.41
N LEU A 64 -2.03 -2.54 -5.20
CA LEU A 64 -2.67 -1.83 -4.10
C LEU A 64 -1.71 -0.84 -3.46
N LYS A 65 -2.16 0.41 -3.33
CA LYS A 65 -1.51 1.43 -2.49
C LYS A 65 -2.46 1.91 -1.42
N ILE A 66 -2.06 1.75 -0.16
CA ILE A 66 -2.79 2.23 1.02
C ILE A 66 -1.92 3.21 1.80
N MET A 67 -2.55 4.27 2.30
CA MET A 67 -1.91 5.26 3.18
C MET A 67 -2.68 5.33 4.49
N GLY A 68 -2.24 4.60 5.52
CA GLY A 68 -2.92 4.51 6.81
C GLY A 68 -2.37 3.36 7.67
N PRO A 69 -3.01 3.01 8.80
CA PRO A 69 -2.59 1.86 9.58
C PRO A 69 -2.68 0.57 8.77
N PHE A 70 -1.64 -0.24 8.85
CA PHE A 70 -1.59 -1.58 8.27
C PHE A 70 -1.23 -2.60 9.35
N ASP A 71 -2.24 -3.32 9.80
CA ASP A 71 -2.15 -4.30 10.87
C ASP A 71 -2.22 -5.74 10.36
N ILE A 72 -2.14 -6.70 11.29
CA ILE A 72 -2.17 -8.12 10.96
C ILE A 72 -3.51 -8.55 10.34
N TYR A 73 -4.63 -7.89 10.64
CA TYR A 73 -5.93 -8.21 10.08
C TYR A 73 -6.03 -7.79 8.61
N PHE A 74 -5.50 -6.61 8.27
CA PHE A 74 -5.35 -6.19 6.88
C PHE A 74 -4.44 -7.19 6.13
N ALA A 75 -3.25 -7.45 6.66
CA ALA A 75 -2.30 -8.36 6.02
C ALA A 75 -2.90 -9.76 5.79
N SER A 76 -3.59 -10.31 6.78
CA SER A 76 -4.28 -11.60 6.66
C SER A 76 -5.35 -11.58 5.58
N SER A 77 -6.08 -10.47 5.44
CA SER A 77 -7.09 -10.31 4.39
C SER A 77 -6.46 -10.33 3.00
N LEU A 78 -5.32 -9.65 2.81
CA LEU A 78 -4.60 -9.69 1.53
C LEU A 78 -4.15 -11.10 1.18
N VAL A 79 -3.54 -11.81 2.14
CA VAL A 79 -3.10 -13.20 1.94
C VAL A 79 -4.25 -14.11 1.55
N ASN A 80 -5.40 -13.98 2.23
CA ASN A 80 -6.54 -14.86 2.02
C ASN A 80 -7.29 -14.59 0.70
N TYR A 81 -7.45 -13.32 0.32
CA TYR A 81 -8.33 -12.93 -0.78
C TYR A 81 -7.58 -12.44 -2.03
N LEU A 82 -6.37 -11.91 -1.88
CA LEU A 82 -5.54 -11.39 -2.98
C LEU A 82 -4.13 -12.02 -3.00
N PRO A 83 -3.99 -13.37 -3.00
CA PRO A 83 -2.68 -14.02 -2.97
C PRO A 83 -1.83 -13.76 -4.23
N THR A 84 -2.45 -13.31 -5.33
CA THR A 84 -1.79 -12.99 -6.60
C THR A 84 -1.36 -11.51 -6.73
N LEU A 85 -1.51 -10.72 -5.65
CA LEU A 85 -1.12 -9.31 -5.66
C LEU A 85 0.36 -9.16 -6.01
N LYS A 86 0.67 -8.27 -6.96
CA LYS A 86 2.03 -8.04 -7.49
C LYS A 86 2.71 -6.82 -6.88
N VAL A 87 1.96 -5.76 -6.63
CA VAL A 87 2.49 -4.51 -6.09
C VAL A 87 1.71 -4.11 -4.84
N LEU A 88 2.44 -3.94 -3.74
CA LEU A 88 1.90 -3.39 -2.51
C LEU A 88 2.72 -2.17 -2.10
N SER A 89 2.05 -1.02 -2.00
CA SER A 89 2.64 0.20 -1.49
C SER A 89 1.95 0.61 -0.19
N LEU A 90 2.72 0.58 0.89
CA LEU A 90 2.33 1.05 2.21
C LEU A 90 2.99 2.40 2.52
N ARG A 91 3.52 3.10 1.51
CA ARG A 91 4.26 4.36 1.69
C ARG A 91 3.53 5.30 2.66
N CYS A 92 4.28 5.81 3.63
CA CYS A 92 3.80 6.71 4.68
C CYS A 92 2.70 6.15 5.60
N SER A 93 2.67 4.84 5.80
CA SER A 93 1.73 4.15 6.70
C SER A 93 2.34 3.85 8.07
N MET A 94 1.50 3.58 9.06
CA MET A 94 1.91 2.85 10.27
C MET A 94 1.96 1.35 9.94
N LEU A 95 3.07 0.69 10.26
CA LEU A 95 3.28 -0.72 9.96
C LEU A 95 3.95 -1.40 11.15
N TYR A 96 3.45 -2.57 11.56
CA TYR A 96 4.13 -3.39 12.55
C TYR A 96 5.15 -4.32 11.90
N LYS A 97 6.28 -4.53 12.58
CA LYS A 97 7.36 -5.41 12.12
C LYS A 97 6.87 -6.84 11.88
N ASP A 98 6.09 -7.40 12.80
CA ASP A 98 5.57 -8.77 12.65
C ASP A 98 4.58 -8.87 11.48
N THR A 99 3.80 -7.81 11.25
CA THR A 99 2.91 -7.70 10.08
C THR A 99 3.71 -7.63 8.77
N LEU A 100 4.83 -6.90 8.74
CA LEU A 100 5.76 -6.87 7.60
C LEU A 100 6.36 -8.26 7.33
N ILE A 101 6.81 -8.96 8.37
CA ILE A 101 7.32 -10.33 8.24
C ILE A 101 6.21 -11.25 7.70
N PHE A 102 4.99 -11.13 8.23
CA PHE A 102 3.85 -11.93 7.80
C PHE A 102 3.54 -11.76 6.31
N ILE A 103 3.53 -10.53 5.76
CA ILE A 103 3.31 -10.34 4.32
C ILE A 103 4.45 -10.93 3.48
N LEU A 104 5.70 -10.78 3.92
CA LEU A 104 6.87 -11.30 3.21
C LEU A 104 6.88 -12.84 3.18
N ASP A 105 6.33 -13.49 4.20
CA ASP A 105 6.26 -14.95 4.29
C ASP A 105 5.08 -15.55 3.52
N ASN A 106 4.00 -14.78 3.31
CA ASN A 106 2.72 -15.35 2.84
C ASN A 106 2.21 -14.77 1.51
N LEU A 107 2.68 -13.59 1.07
CA LEU A 107 2.38 -13.04 -0.26
C LEU A 107 3.48 -13.39 -1.27
N CYS A 108 3.69 -14.69 -1.52
CA CYS A 108 4.77 -15.18 -2.38
C CYS A 108 4.73 -14.66 -3.84
N GLY A 109 3.56 -14.19 -4.30
CA GLY A 109 3.40 -13.61 -5.63
C GLY A 109 3.80 -12.14 -5.74
N LEU A 110 4.13 -11.50 -4.62
CA LEU A 110 4.47 -10.08 -4.54
C LEU A 110 5.83 -9.83 -5.21
N GLU A 111 5.88 -8.85 -6.10
CA GLU A 111 7.08 -8.45 -6.83
C GLU A 111 7.63 -7.13 -6.31
N VAL A 112 6.75 -6.22 -5.91
CA VAL A 112 7.13 -4.89 -5.43
C VAL A 112 6.49 -4.61 -4.08
N LEU A 113 7.33 -4.31 -3.10
CA LEU A 113 6.91 -3.80 -1.80
C LEU A 113 7.53 -2.43 -1.56
N ASN A 114 6.69 -1.42 -1.34
CA ASN A 114 7.12 -0.08 -0.96
C ASN A 114 6.69 0.25 0.46
N ILE A 115 7.67 0.34 1.37
CA ILE A 115 7.48 0.77 2.77
C ILE A 115 8.19 2.10 3.06
N SER A 116 8.40 2.91 2.02
CA SER A 116 9.08 4.20 2.15
C SER A 116 8.32 5.12 3.10
N HIS A 117 9.07 5.78 3.99
CA HIS A 117 8.54 6.72 4.97
C HIS A 117 7.50 6.14 5.92
N CYS A 118 7.41 4.81 6.07
CA CYS A 118 6.55 4.20 7.07
C CYS A 118 7.04 4.47 8.49
N LEU A 119 6.09 4.52 9.42
CA LEU A 119 6.36 4.38 10.85
C LEU A 119 6.37 2.89 11.19
N LEU A 120 7.54 2.25 11.13
CA LEU A 120 7.72 0.84 11.44
C LEU A 120 7.85 0.65 12.97
N ILE A 121 6.95 -0.13 13.56
CA ILE A 121 6.87 -0.35 15.01
C ILE A 121 7.15 -1.82 15.32
N GLU A 122 8.04 -2.06 16.27
CA GLU A 122 8.26 -3.38 16.87
C GLU A 122 7.66 -3.39 18.27
N VAL A 123 6.82 -4.38 18.56
CA VAL A 123 6.18 -4.56 19.87
C VAL A 123 6.83 -5.77 20.54
N PRO A 124 7.77 -5.57 21.47
CA PRO A 124 8.38 -6.67 22.20
C PRO A 124 7.39 -7.30 23.20
N PRO A 125 7.70 -8.50 23.73
CA PRO A 125 6.92 -9.10 24.80
C PRO A 125 6.78 -8.15 26.01
N PRO A 126 5.62 -8.14 26.69
CA PRO A 126 5.43 -7.36 27.91
C PRO A 126 6.52 -7.69 28.95
N PRO A 127 7.02 -6.70 29.73
CA PRO A 127 6.47 -5.34 29.90
C PRO A 127 7.12 -4.28 28.99
N ALA A 128 7.97 -4.65 28.04
CA ALA A 128 8.72 -3.68 27.26
C ALA A 128 7.78 -2.87 26.32
N PRO A 129 7.96 -1.54 26.21
CA PRO A 129 7.14 -0.73 25.32
C PRO A 129 7.50 -0.96 23.84
N GLY A 130 6.54 -0.69 22.96
CA GLY A 130 6.79 -0.65 21.52
C GLY A 130 7.86 0.37 21.15
N ARG A 131 8.68 0.04 20.16
CA ARG A 131 9.77 0.91 19.69
C ARG A 131 9.70 1.15 18.19
N ILE A 132 10.10 2.35 17.78
CA ILE A 132 10.24 2.69 16.37
C ILE A 132 11.50 2.01 15.83
N VAL A 133 11.33 1.21 14.79
CA VAL A 133 12.44 0.59 14.06
C VAL A 133 13.07 1.67 13.18
N ARG A 134 14.38 1.90 13.36
CA ARG A 134 15.14 2.90 12.59
C ARG A 134 15.89 2.31 11.39
N GLN A 135 16.15 1.01 11.43
CA GLN A 135 16.84 0.28 10.39
C GLN A 135 16.25 -1.11 10.26
N LEU A 136 16.13 -1.61 9.04
CA LEU A 136 15.69 -2.97 8.77
C LEU A 136 16.77 -3.96 9.20
N ASP A 137 16.36 -5.01 9.90
CA ASP A 137 17.25 -6.08 10.29
C ASP A 137 17.48 -7.09 9.15
N LYS A 138 18.44 -7.98 9.36
CA LYS A 138 18.82 -9.01 8.40
C LYS A 138 17.64 -9.92 8.04
N THR A 139 16.78 -10.24 9.01
CA THR A 139 15.61 -11.10 8.81
C THR A 139 14.64 -10.51 7.81
N ILE A 140 14.32 -9.21 7.90
CA ILE A 140 13.46 -8.53 6.93
C ILE A 140 14.12 -8.52 5.54
N LEU A 141 15.41 -8.21 5.47
CA LEU A 141 16.14 -8.15 4.20
C LEU A 141 16.22 -9.51 3.50
N GLU A 142 16.48 -10.58 4.25
CA GLU A 142 16.49 -11.95 3.73
C GLU A 142 15.11 -12.36 3.21
N LYS A 143 14.05 -12.10 4.00
CA LYS A 143 12.67 -12.39 3.58
C LYS A 143 12.27 -11.58 2.35
N ALA A 144 12.69 -10.32 2.25
CA ALA A 144 12.41 -9.46 1.11
C ALA A 144 13.24 -9.77 -0.15
N SER A 145 14.21 -10.69 -0.09
CA SER A 145 15.11 -10.99 -1.21
C SER A 145 14.43 -11.61 -2.44
N HIS A 146 13.23 -12.17 -2.28
CA HIS A 146 12.43 -12.68 -3.40
C HIS A 146 11.71 -11.57 -4.18
N LEU A 147 11.61 -10.37 -3.63
CA LEU A 147 10.97 -9.24 -4.29
C LEU A 147 11.87 -8.72 -5.42
N LEU A 148 11.25 -8.35 -6.54
CA LEU A 148 11.95 -7.65 -7.61
C LEU A 148 12.39 -6.24 -7.16
N TYR A 149 11.52 -5.54 -6.43
CA TYR A 149 11.82 -4.22 -5.87
C TYR A 149 11.35 -4.09 -4.43
N PHE A 150 12.28 -3.85 -3.52
CA PHE A 150 11.99 -3.51 -2.14
C PHE A 150 12.38 -2.06 -1.84
N ILE A 151 11.38 -1.18 -1.82
CA ILE A 151 11.58 0.28 -1.80
C ILE A 151 11.40 0.80 -0.38
N THR A 152 12.44 1.42 0.16
CA THR A 152 12.49 1.82 1.56
C THR A 152 13.07 3.22 1.72
N CYS A 153 12.60 3.93 2.75
CA CYS A 153 13.21 5.17 3.22
C CYS A 153 12.87 5.34 4.70
N MET A 154 13.88 5.25 5.55
CA MET A 154 13.74 5.37 7.02
C MET A 154 14.63 6.49 7.59
N SER A 155 15.10 7.40 6.72
CA SER A 155 16.07 8.45 7.06
C SER A 155 15.48 9.54 7.96
N ASP A 156 16.23 9.92 8.98
CA ASP A 156 15.92 11.04 9.87
C ASP A 156 16.01 12.39 9.17
N ALA A 157 16.76 12.50 8.07
CA ALA A 157 16.88 13.72 7.27
C ALA A 157 15.76 13.87 6.22
N CYS A 158 14.95 12.83 6.01
CA CYS A 158 13.86 12.88 5.04
C CYS A 158 12.63 13.59 5.64
N ILE A 159 12.19 14.66 4.98
CA ILE A 159 11.01 15.45 5.39
C ILE A 159 9.77 14.55 5.51
N MET A 160 9.58 13.61 4.59
CA MET A 160 8.43 12.70 4.65
C MET A 160 8.52 11.73 5.83
N CYS A 161 9.69 11.16 6.12
CA CYS A 161 9.88 10.32 7.31
C CYS A 161 9.62 11.10 8.61
N GLN A 162 10.10 12.35 8.69
CA GLN A 162 9.83 13.22 9.83
C GLN A 162 8.33 13.49 9.99
N ARG A 163 7.63 13.83 8.91
CA ARG A 163 6.17 14.06 8.92
C ARG A 163 5.40 12.82 9.36
N THR A 164 5.67 11.66 8.77
CA THR A 164 4.98 10.42 9.16
C THR A 164 5.18 10.11 10.64
N ARG A 165 6.37 10.35 11.20
CA ARG A 165 6.63 10.17 12.63
C ARG A 165 5.86 11.17 13.49
N ASN A 166 5.89 12.46 13.12
CA ASN A 166 5.17 13.51 13.84
C ASN A 166 3.65 13.33 13.78
N ASP A 167 3.15 12.69 12.74
CA ASP A 167 1.74 12.34 12.56
C ASP A 167 1.38 10.96 13.12
N GLU A 168 2.31 10.28 13.81
CA GLU A 168 2.10 8.94 14.37
C GLU A 168 1.64 7.91 13.32
N GLY A 169 2.13 8.01 12.08
CA GLY A 169 1.76 7.13 10.98
C GLY A 169 0.35 7.38 10.40
N LEU A 170 -0.35 8.41 10.88
CA LEU A 170 -1.65 8.85 10.38
C LEU A 170 -1.49 10.15 9.59
N MET A 171 -0.96 10.06 8.37
CA MET A 171 -0.56 11.28 7.65
C MET A 171 -1.69 12.29 7.53
N ARG A 172 -1.44 13.48 8.08
CA ARG A 172 -2.39 14.60 8.12
C ARG A 172 -2.19 15.48 6.91
N TRP A 173 -2.55 14.97 5.73
CA TRP A 173 -2.36 15.67 4.45
C TRP A 173 -2.93 17.10 4.41
N TYR A 174 -3.99 17.39 5.15
CA TYR A 174 -4.54 18.75 5.27
C TYR A 174 -3.57 19.75 5.94
N LYS A 175 -2.54 19.27 6.66
CA LYS A 175 -1.52 20.12 7.30
C LYS A 175 -0.33 20.42 6.40
N TYR A 176 -0.13 19.67 5.32
CA TYR A 176 1.05 19.79 4.46
C TYR A 176 0.60 20.12 3.04
N ASN A 177 1.08 21.24 2.49
CA ASN A 177 0.68 21.87 1.22
C ASN A 177 -0.03 20.99 0.18
N GLU A 178 -1.07 21.56 -0.44
CA GLU A 178 -1.74 21.03 -1.63
C GLU A 178 -0.71 20.74 -2.74
N GLY A 179 -0.41 19.46 -3.00
CA GLY A 179 0.52 19.06 -4.06
C GLY A 179 1.28 17.77 -3.79
N LEU A 180 1.52 17.43 -2.51
CA LEU A 180 2.27 16.23 -2.15
C LEU A 180 1.59 14.93 -2.60
N TRP A 181 0.25 14.91 -2.66
CA TRP A 181 -0.51 13.78 -3.20
C TRP A 181 -0.33 13.60 -4.71
N LYS A 182 0.04 14.65 -5.46
CA LYS A 182 0.32 14.57 -6.90
C LYS A 182 1.67 13.92 -7.18
N GLU A 183 2.67 14.21 -6.35
CA GLU A 183 3.98 13.52 -6.40
C GLU A 183 3.82 12.01 -6.15
N ASP A 184 2.91 11.65 -5.24
CA ASP A 184 2.50 10.28 -4.96
C ASP A 184 1.86 9.57 -6.17
N GLU A 185 1.08 10.29 -6.99
CA GLU A 185 0.53 9.78 -8.24
C GLU A 185 1.60 9.61 -9.32
N GLU A 186 2.53 10.56 -9.43
CA GLU A 186 3.63 10.49 -10.38
C GLU A 186 4.62 9.37 -10.04
N GLN A 187 4.96 9.19 -8.76
CA GLN A 187 5.77 8.06 -8.32
C GLN A 187 5.06 6.73 -8.55
N ASN A 188 3.74 6.63 -8.33
CA ASN A 188 3.02 5.40 -8.62
C ASN A 188 3.02 5.09 -10.13
N LYS A 189 2.84 6.11 -10.98
CA LYS A 189 3.03 6.00 -12.43
C LYS A 189 4.46 5.60 -12.81
N THR A 190 5.48 6.07 -12.08
CA THR A 190 6.88 5.72 -12.32
C THR A 190 7.20 4.30 -11.87
N MET A 191 6.71 3.87 -10.71
CA MET A 191 6.80 2.46 -10.25
C MET A 191 6.14 1.53 -11.27
N LEU A 192 4.97 1.92 -11.78
CA LEU A 192 4.30 1.20 -12.87
C LEU A 192 5.09 1.18 -14.17
N LYS A 193 5.73 2.30 -14.53
CA LYS A 193 6.60 2.39 -15.72
C LYS A 193 7.88 1.58 -15.59
N GLU A 194 8.46 1.45 -14.40
CA GLU A 194 9.66 0.63 -14.16
C GLU A 194 9.32 -0.86 -14.16
N VAL A 195 8.21 -1.25 -13.52
CA VAL A 195 7.68 -2.62 -13.57
C VAL A 195 7.33 -3.01 -15.01
N THR A 196 6.66 -2.14 -15.79
CA THR A 196 6.34 -2.42 -17.21
C THR A 196 7.54 -2.31 -18.15
N LYS A 197 8.57 -1.50 -17.84
CA LYS A 197 9.84 -1.52 -18.58
C LYS A 197 10.59 -2.83 -18.39
N GLY A 198 10.48 -3.47 -17.23
CA GLY A 198 11.00 -4.82 -16.97
C GLY A 198 10.36 -5.92 -17.83
N PHE A 199 9.18 -5.69 -18.39
CA PHE A 199 8.51 -6.60 -19.34
C PHE A 199 8.88 -6.33 -20.82
N LEU A 200 9.60 -5.25 -21.13
CA LEU A 200 9.95 -4.85 -22.50
C LEU A 200 11.44 -5.02 -22.84
N SER A 201 12.27 -5.58 -21.95
CA SER A 201 13.67 -5.91 -22.23
C SER A 201 13.95 -7.38 -22.56
N ILE A 202 12.92 -8.18 -22.84
CA ILE A 202 13.07 -9.49 -23.51
C ILE A 202 12.21 -9.48 -24.77
N LEU A 203 12.66 -8.70 -25.76
CA LEU A 203 12.35 -8.86 -27.18
C LEU A 203 13.31 -7.97 -27.98
N CYS A 204 14.57 -8.41 -28.01
CA CYS A 204 15.43 -8.42 -29.18
C CYS A 204 16.14 -9.77 -29.19
#